data_AF-A0A6G0RYH3-F1
#
_entry.id   AF-A0A6G0RYH3-F1
#
_cell.length_a   1.000
_cell.length_b   1.000
_cell.length_c   1.000
_cell.angle_alpha   90.00
_cell.angle_beta   90.00
_cell.angle_gamma   90.00
#
_symmetry.space_group_name_H-M   'P 1'
#
loop_
_entity.id
_entity.type
_entity.pdbx_description
1 polymer ?
#
loop_
_entity_poly.entity_id
_entity_poly.type
_entity_poly.pdbx_seq_one_letter_code
_entity_poly.pdbx_strand_id
1 'polypeptide(L)'
;MTDVAAGPVDVDTPVPVPEVWSDHLNSSDYSLLLGLPLGSLLAVVFVLRVLWRPKAGPKFRLPKQVPTYGSVALDDDSYDYDGDSNDLIYAGQVAGRYDTRWTRTFDFVFLVGMLLFAAALAGLTTLLQPELWHNASFWFFLLPKVLIMMGVSTLGGIICRFFCIVDDAGYVITERSSVFKVNYTRKLQLLAAYLVPLLVKPDVEACPVCNGPLALAWGDFVTLLCFLLLIKPIRERSTLFMLQFNSLDRPEDRPHTLKWIVAGNVFPGLFVLLFFRWLFARTTQSDLVFVLVFVTSIGDGLAEPIGIAFGKHKYSTSTCCSKRKYTRSFEGSACVFLSGIVFPALQYADFETPMQLWLTMIILPFVVAYAEATAPHTMDAPVLMAATGLVLYTIIHIF
;
A
#
# COMPACT_ATOMS: atom_id res chain seq x y z
N MET A 1 -31.83 64.61 -31.55
CA MET A 1 -31.46 63.18 -31.66
C MET A 1 -29.97 63.14 -31.35
N THR A 2 -29.64 62.96 -30.07
CA THR A 2 -28.28 63.07 -29.54
C THR A 2 -27.74 61.67 -29.30
N ASP A 3 -26.64 61.36 -29.98
CA ASP A 3 -25.81 60.18 -29.79
C ASP A 3 -25.38 60.05 -28.32
N VAL A 4 -25.64 58.88 -27.73
CA VAL A 4 -25.03 58.47 -26.46
C VAL A 4 -23.99 57.41 -26.81
N ALA A 5 -22.73 57.81 -26.70
CA ALA A 5 -21.57 56.97 -26.89
C ALA A 5 -21.57 55.80 -25.92
N ALA A 6 -21.48 54.58 -26.45
CA ALA A 6 -21.13 53.39 -25.69
C ALA A 6 -19.65 53.52 -25.27
N GLY A 7 -19.40 53.63 -23.96
CA GLY A 7 -18.05 53.58 -23.41
C GLY A 7 -17.40 52.21 -23.67
N PRO A 8 -16.06 52.14 -23.76
CA PRO A 8 -15.36 50.87 -23.91
C PRO A 8 -15.61 50.01 -22.66
N VAL A 9 -16.02 48.77 -22.88
CA VAL A 9 -16.05 47.74 -21.85
C VAL A 9 -14.60 47.40 -21.53
N ASP A 10 -14.14 47.73 -20.32
CA ASP A 10 -12.87 47.25 -19.77
C ASP A 10 -12.94 45.72 -19.65
N VAL A 11 -12.43 45.04 -20.68
CA VAL A 11 -12.22 43.58 -20.70
C VAL A 11 -10.75 43.36 -20.35
N ASP A 12 -10.34 43.68 -19.11
CA ASP A 12 -9.01 43.29 -18.61
C ASP A 12 -8.82 43.55 -17.10
N THR A 13 -9.84 43.30 -16.27
CA THR A 13 -9.57 43.09 -14.85
C THR A 13 -9.11 41.64 -14.65
N PRO A 14 -7.81 41.38 -14.39
CA PRO A 14 -7.38 40.04 -14.04
C PRO A 14 -8.15 39.62 -12.80
N VAL A 15 -8.89 38.52 -12.90
CA VAL A 15 -9.55 37.90 -11.76
C VAL A 15 -8.47 37.66 -10.70
N PRO A 16 -8.60 38.21 -9.47
CA PRO A 16 -7.59 38.00 -8.45
C PRO A 16 -7.46 36.50 -8.19
N VAL A 17 -6.24 35.98 -8.36
CA VAL A 17 -5.91 34.60 -8.01
C VAL A 17 -6.24 34.43 -6.52
N PRO A 18 -6.98 33.38 -6.11
CA PRO A 18 -7.29 33.16 -4.70
C PRO A 18 -6.00 33.12 -3.89
N GLU A 19 -5.90 33.94 -2.84
CA GLU A 19 -4.75 33.90 -1.93
C GLU A 19 -4.69 32.52 -1.25
N VAL A 20 -3.58 31.80 -1.48
CA VAL A 20 -3.34 30.51 -0.84
C VAL A 20 -2.56 30.74 0.45
N TRP A 21 -3.07 30.26 1.58
CA TRP A 21 -2.44 30.47 2.88
C TRP A 21 -1.00 29.90 2.95
N SER A 22 -0.71 28.87 2.15
CA SER A 22 0.62 28.25 2.06
C SER A 22 1.69 29.21 1.53
N ASP A 23 1.31 30.25 0.79
CA ASP A 23 2.24 31.25 0.26
C ASP A 23 2.61 32.31 1.31
N HIS A 24 1.86 32.35 2.42
CA HIS A 24 1.99 33.32 3.50
C HIS A 24 2.36 32.67 4.83
N LEU A 25 3.20 31.63 4.80
CA LEU A 25 3.70 30.96 6.00
C LEU A 25 4.60 31.90 6.82
N ASN A 26 4.26 32.06 8.10
CA ASN A 26 5.11 32.76 9.05
C ASN A 26 6.25 31.85 9.53
N SER A 27 7.30 32.43 10.11
CA SER A 27 8.41 31.66 10.72
C SER A 27 7.93 30.65 11.78
N SER A 28 6.81 30.95 12.47
CA SER A 28 6.17 30.03 13.41
C SER A 28 5.60 28.79 12.71
N ASP A 29 5.06 28.94 11.52
CA ASP A 29 4.40 27.85 10.78
C ASP A 29 5.45 26.87 10.24
N TYR A 30 6.56 27.39 9.68
CA TYR A 30 7.71 26.57 9.33
C TYR A 30 8.30 25.84 10.54
N SER A 31 8.36 26.52 11.69
CA SER A 31 8.82 25.91 12.94
C SER A 31 7.89 24.79 13.40
N LEU A 32 6.57 24.89 13.18
CA LEU A 32 5.62 23.83 13.50
C LEU A 32 5.68 22.68 12.49
N LEU A 33 5.78 22.97 11.18
CA LEU A 33 5.89 21.97 10.10
C LEU A 33 7.09 21.04 10.32
N LEU A 34 8.23 21.59 10.76
CA LEU A 34 9.43 20.81 11.06
C LEU A 34 9.47 20.32 12.51
N GLY A 35 9.02 21.17 13.44
CA GLY A 35 9.09 20.92 14.88
C GLY A 35 8.15 19.82 15.35
N LEU A 36 6.95 19.68 14.78
CA LEU A 36 6.02 18.61 15.16
C LEU A 36 6.55 17.22 14.80
N PRO A 37 7.00 16.94 13.55
CA PRO A 37 7.62 15.66 13.22
C PRO A 37 8.88 15.37 14.05
N LEU A 38 9.81 16.34 14.15
CA LEU A 38 11.08 16.16 14.87
C LEU A 38 10.85 16.01 16.37
N GLY A 39 10.00 16.84 16.95
CA GLY A 39 9.61 16.78 18.36
C GLY A 39 8.92 15.46 18.69
N SER A 40 8.03 14.97 17.82
CA SER A 40 7.39 13.66 17.98
C SER A 40 8.40 12.52 17.89
N LEU A 41 9.36 12.58 16.95
CA LEU A 41 10.43 11.60 16.86
C LEU A 41 11.28 11.59 18.14
N LEU A 42 11.70 12.76 18.63
CA LEU A 42 12.46 12.89 19.87
C LEU A 42 11.68 12.39 21.08
N ALA A 43 10.39 12.70 21.17
CA ALA A 43 9.51 12.22 22.23
C ALA A 43 9.37 10.69 22.19
N VAL A 44 9.15 10.10 21.01
CA VAL A 44 9.09 8.64 20.83
C VAL A 44 10.41 8.00 21.25
N VAL A 45 11.54 8.54 20.80
CA VAL A 45 12.87 8.01 21.16
C VAL A 45 13.09 8.15 22.67
N PHE A 46 12.75 9.28 23.27
CA PHE A 46 12.86 9.50 24.71
C PHE A 46 11.98 8.51 25.50
N VAL A 47 10.72 8.34 25.11
CA VAL A 47 9.81 7.38 25.73
C VAL A 47 10.36 5.95 25.61
N LEU A 48 10.75 5.50 24.41
CA LEU A 48 11.17 4.12 24.16
C LEU A 48 12.62 3.81 24.57
N ARG A 49 13.47 4.81 24.83
CA ARG A 49 14.88 4.60 25.21
C ARG A 49 15.21 5.07 26.60
N VAL A 50 14.51 6.07 27.13
CA VAL A 50 14.82 6.69 28.43
C VAL A 50 13.78 6.32 29.48
N LEU A 51 12.49 6.56 29.23
CA LEU A 51 11.42 6.27 30.19
C LEU A 51 11.15 4.77 30.27
N TRP A 52 10.91 4.14 29.12
CA TRP A 52 10.70 2.72 28.99
C TRP A 52 11.98 2.05 28.51
N ARG A 53 12.97 1.95 29.40
CA ARG A 53 14.23 1.29 29.05
C ARG A 53 13.96 -0.19 28.73
N PRO A 54 14.47 -0.70 27.60
CA PRO A 54 14.37 -2.11 27.30
C PRO A 54 15.16 -2.89 28.36
N LYS A 55 14.49 -3.75 29.11
CA LYS A 55 15.18 -4.67 30.03
C LYS A 55 16.17 -5.49 29.22
N ALA A 56 17.43 -5.56 29.65
CA ALA A 56 18.46 -6.40 29.05
C ALA A 56 18.11 -7.89 29.29
N GLY A 57 17.13 -8.41 28.54
CA GLY A 57 16.82 -9.82 28.42
C GLY A 57 17.46 -10.38 27.15
N PRO A 58 17.66 -11.71 27.05
CA PRO A 58 18.49 -12.31 26.01
C PRO A 58 18.00 -11.91 24.62
N LYS A 59 18.95 -11.75 23.68
CA LYS A 59 18.65 -11.64 22.24
C LYS A 59 17.55 -12.63 21.90
N PHE A 60 16.38 -12.11 21.53
CA PHE A 60 15.14 -12.87 21.43
C PHE A 60 15.35 -14.13 20.58
N ARG A 61 15.29 -15.30 21.23
CA ARG A 61 14.91 -16.56 20.60
C ARG A 61 13.38 -16.59 20.62
N LEU A 62 12.78 -16.82 19.46
CA LEU A 62 11.34 -17.08 19.36
C LEU A 62 10.94 -18.18 20.38
N PRO A 63 9.80 -18.05 21.07
CA PRO A 63 9.35 -19.06 22.02
C PRO A 63 9.25 -20.44 21.34
N LYS A 64 9.69 -21.48 22.06
CA LYS A 64 9.78 -22.88 21.60
C LYS A 64 8.44 -23.51 21.19
N GLN A 65 7.32 -22.85 21.45
CA GLN A 65 5.99 -23.24 21.01
C GLN A 65 5.24 -21.98 20.58
N VAL A 66 5.25 -21.73 19.27
CA VAL A 66 4.17 -20.98 18.63
C VAL A 66 3.24 -22.06 18.09
N PRO A 67 1.94 -22.09 18.46
CA PRO A 67 0.99 -22.99 17.83
C PRO A 67 1.06 -22.79 16.33
N THR A 68 1.27 -23.89 15.63
CA THR A 68 1.44 -24.09 14.20
C THR A 68 1.02 -22.89 13.34
N TYR A 69 2.03 -22.27 12.74
CA TYR A 69 1.87 -21.28 11.69
C TYR A 69 1.52 -22.04 10.39
N GLY A 70 0.22 -22.13 10.08
CA GLY A 70 -0.27 -22.86 8.92
C GLY A 70 -1.71 -23.29 9.16
N SER A 71 -2.59 -22.94 8.24
CA SER A 71 -3.96 -23.47 8.21
C SER A 71 -3.92 -24.97 7.90
N VAL A 72 -4.02 -25.81 8.93
CA VAL A 72 -4.70 -27.09 8.76
C VAL A 72 -6.10 -26.85 9.32
N ALA A 73 -7.08 -26.84 8.41
CA ALA A 73 -8.46 -26.99 8.82
C ALA A 73 -8.53 -28.30 9.61
N LEU A 74 -9.09 -28.25 10.81
CA LEU A 74 -9.66 -29.42 11.46
C LEU A 74 -10.76 -29.90 10.51
N ASP A 75 -10.50 -30.90 9.66
CA ASP A 75 -11.48 -31.76 8.97
C ASP A 75 -10.81 -32.77 8.01
N ASP A 76 -9.64 -33.32 8.34
CA ASP A 76 -9.11 -34.50 7.60
C ASP A 76 -8.28 -35.40 8.53
N ASP A 77 -8.92 -36.44 9.08
CA ASP A 77 -8.36 -37.43 10.00
C ASP A 77 -7.46 -38.47 9.30
N SER A 78 -6.55 -38.06 8.42
CA SER A 78 -5.71 -39.02 7.67
C SER A 78 -4.20 -38.76 7.64
N TYR A 79 -3.67 -37.88 8.50
CA TYR A 79 -2.24 -37.68 8.60
C TYR A 79 -1.73 -38.07 9.99
N ASP A 80 -1.12 -39.25 10.05
CA ASP A 80 -0.45 -39.76 11.23
C ASP A 80 0.76 -38.86 11.55
N TYR A 81 0.77 -38.31 12.76
CA TYR A 81 1.72 -37.30 13.22
C TYR A 81 2.86 -38.01 13.96
N ASP A 82 3.96 -38.30 13.26
CA ASP A 82 5.15 -38.90 13.90
C ASP A 82 5.89 -37.84 14.74
N GLY A 83 5.95 -38.11 16.05
CA GLY A 83 6.36 -37.18 17.10
C GLY A 83 7.87 -36.98 17.27
N ASP A 84 8.63 -36.74 16.20
CA ASP A 84 10.06 -36.41 16.31
C ASP A 84 10.32 -34.89 16.23
N SER A 85 10.18 -34.23 17.38
CA SER A 85 10.14 -32.78 17.55
C SER A 85 11.51 -32.10 17.66
N ASN A 86 12.50 -32.43 16.83
CA ASN A 86 13.81 -31.76 16.87
C ASN A 86 14.32 -31.12 15.56
N ASP A 87 13.62 -31.27 14.44
CA ASP A 87 13.99 -30.56 13.20
C ASP A 87 13.09 -29.35 12.93
N LEU A 88 13.44 -28.22 13.57
CA LEU A 88 12.92 -26.88 13.26
C LEU A 88 13.29 -26.39 11.83
N ILE A 89 13.96 -27.24 11.03
CA ILE A 89 14.20 -27.11 9.59
C ILE A 89 12.88 -27.31 8.80
N TYR A 90 11.87 -27.95 9.40
CA TYR A 90 10.65 -28.36 8.69
C TYR A 90 9.70 -27.21 8.28
N ALA A 91 9.72 -26.03 8.91
CA ALA A 91 8.82 -24.93 8.50
C ALA A 91 9.25 -24.24 7.19
N GLY A 92 10.54 -24.34 6.83
CA GLY A 92 11.05 -23.91 5.52
C GLY A 92 10.96 -25.00 4.45
N GLN A 93 10.88 -26.27 4.85
CA GLN A 93 10.72 -27.44 3.97
C GLN A 93 9.25 -27.86 3.75
N VAL A 94 8.34 -27.50 4.64
CA VAL A 94 6.87 -27.68 4.52
C VAL A 94 6.19 -26.33 4.27
N ALA A 95 6.81 -25.52 3.41
CA ALA A 95 6.06 -24.49 2.69
C ALA A 95 5.03 -25.20 1.81
N GLY A 96 3.74 -24.83 1.91
CA GLY A 96 2.68 -25.47 1.15
C GLY A 96 3.05 -25.57 -0.33
N ARG A 97 3.15 -26.80 -0.85
CA ARG A 97 3.59 -27.03 -2.22
C ARG A 97 2.56 -26.49 -3.20
N TYR A 98 3.02 -25.90 -4.28
CA TYR A 98 2.17 -25.47 -5.38
C TYR A 98 1.70 -26.66 -6.23
N ASP A 99 1.29 -27.79 -5.64
CA ASP A 99 0.98 -29.03 -6.37
C ASP A 99 -0.43 -29.01 -6.98
N THR A 100 -1.32 -28.18 -6.43
CA THR A 100 -2.71 -28.11 -6.88
C THR A 100 -2.84 -27.59 -8.31
N ARG A 101 -3.81 -28.12 -9.05
CA ARG A 101 -4.12 -27.67 -10.42
C ARG A 101 -4.65 -26.24 -10.36
N TRP A 102 -4.08 -25.34 -11.17
CA TRP A 102 -4.41 -23.91 -11.17
C TRP A 102 -5.90 -23.59 -11.40
N THR A 103 -6.64 -24.48 -12.08
CA THR A 103 -8.08 -24.34 -12.30
C THR A 103 -8.92 -24.47 -11.03
N ARG A 104 -8.35 -25.02 -9.95
CA ARG A 104 -8.99 -25.16 -8.63
C ARG A 104 -8.41 -24.19 -7.60
N THR A 105 -7.51 -23.29 -8.01
CA THR A 105 -6.89 -22.30 -7.13
C THR A 105 -7.44 -20.90 -7.40
N PHE A 106 -7.01 -19.93 -6.59
CA PHE A 106 -7.34 -18.53 -6.78
C PHE A 106 -6.91 -18.00 -8.16
N ASP A 107 -5.89 -18.57 -8.79
CA ASP A 107 -5.38 -18.15 -10.10
C ASP A 107 -6.47 -18.14 -11.18
N PHE A 108 -7.34 -19.17 -11.20
CA PHE A 108 -8.47 -19.22 -12.14
C PHE A 108 -9.56 -18.23 -11.78
N VAL A 109 -9.88 -18.08 -10.49
CA VAL A 109 -10.84 -17.06 -10.02
C VAL A 109 -10.36 -15.66 -10.37
N PHE A 110 -9.06 -15.40 -10.24
CA PHE A 110 -8.45 -14.13 -10.57
C PHE A 110 -8.51 -13.85 -12.08
N LEU A 111 -8.22 -14.84 -12.93
CA LEU A 111 -8.39 -14.71 -14.38
C LEU A 111 -9.84 -14.35 -14.76
N VAL A 112 -10.82 -15.07 -14.22
CA VAL A 112 -12.24 -14.77 -14.47
C VAL A 112 -12.61 -13.38 -13.95
N GLY A 113 -12.14 -13.02 -12.76
CA GLY A 113 -12.35 -11.69 -12.18
C GLY A 113 -11.77 -10.57 -13.05
N MET A 114 -10.58 -10.76 -13.63
CA MET A 114 -9.98 -9.80 -14.55
C MET A 114 -10.77 -9.65 -15.85
N LEU A 115 -11.32 -10.73 -16.39
CA LEU A 115 -12.19 -10.66 -17.58
C LEU A 115 -13.48 -9.88 -17.29
N LEU A 116 -14.10 -10.13 -16.14
CA LEU A 116 -15.29 -9.39 -15.69
C LEU A 116 -14.96 -7.90 -15.45
N PHE A 117 -13.81 -7.61 -14.85
CA PHE A 117 -13.37 -6.24 -14.61
C PHE A 117 -13.10 -5.50 -15.93
N ALA A 118 -12.46 -6.15 -16.90
CA ALA A 118 -12.26 -5.60 -18.24
C ALA A 118 -13.60 -5.28 -18.94
N ALA A 119 -14.56 -6.19 -18.88
CA ALA A 119 -15.89 -5.99 -19.46
C ALA A 119 -16.64 -4.83 -18.78
N ALA A 120 -16.57 -4.75 -17.45
CA ALA A 120 -17.15 -3.65 -16.68
C ALA A 120 -16.50 -2.29 -17.03
N LEU A 121 -15.17 -2.24 -17.10
CA LEU A 121 -14.46 -1.01 -17.49
C LEU A 121 -14.77 -0.60 -18.92
N ALA A 122 -14.84 -1.54 -19.85
CA ALA A 122 -15.21 -1.26 -21.23
C ALA A 122 -16.64 -0.69 -21.30
N GLY A 123 -17.60 -1.30 -20.62
CA GLY A 123 -18.98 -0.80 -20.54
C GLY A 123 -19.10 0.56 -19.85
N LEU A 124 -18.38 0.80 -18.76
CA LEU A 124 -18.37 2.11 -18.10
C LEU A 124 -17.72 3.18 -18.98
N THR A 125 -16.69 2.82 -19.74
CA THR A 125 -16.00 3.75 -20.65
C THR A 125 -16.89 4.11 -21.84
N THR A 126 -17.59 3.15 -22.43
CA THR A 126 -18.54 3.47 -23.51
C THR A 126 -19.72 4.32 -23.03
N LEU A 127 -20.21 4.11 -21.80
CA LEU A 127 -21.37 4.82 -21.26
C LEU A 127 -21.04 6.21 -20.67
N LEU A 128 -19.92 6.34 -19.96
CA LEU A 128 -19.61 7.54 -19.17
C LEU A 128 -18.57 8.44 -19.83
N GLN A 129 -17.56 7.88 -20.51
CA GLN A 129 -16.44 8.64 -21.09
C GLN A 129 -15.95 8.01 -22.41
N PRO A 130 -16.78 8.02 -23.47
CA PRO A 130 -16.44 7.37 -24.75
C PRO A 130 -15.20 7.97 -25.42
N GLU A 131 -14.86 9.22 -25.10
CA GLU A 131 -13.68 9.92 -25.60
C GLU A 131 -12.35 9.22 -25.27
N LEU A 132 -12.29 8.47 -24.17
CA LEU A 132 -11.09 7.71 -23.79
C LEU A 132 -10.69 6.67 -24.83
N TRP A 133 -11.64 6.11 -25.59
CA TRP A 133 -11.33 5.15 -26.65
C TRP A 133 -10.49 5.73 -27.77
N HIS A 134 -10.69 7.02 -28.07
CA HIS A 134 -10.02 7.69 -29.19
C HIS A 134 -8.77 8.47 -28.76
N ASN A 135 -8.54 8.62 -27.45
CA ASN A 135 -7.38 9.31 -26.94
C ASN A 135 -6.13 8.40 -26.94
N ALA A 136 -5.30 8.54 -27.96
CA ALA A 136 -4.06 7.76 -28.06
C ALA A 136 -3.12 7.99 -26.86
N SER A 137 -2.99 9.24 -26.39
CA SER A 137 -2.13 9.59 -25.26
C SER A 137 -2.52 8.80 -24.00
N PHE A 138 -3.81 8.70 -23.71
CA PHE A 138 -4.31 7.89 -22.59
C PHE A 138 -3.78 6.45 -22.64
N TRP A 139 -3.97 5.76 -23.76
CA TRP A 139 -3.56 4.36 -23.94
C TRP A 139 -2.03 4.20 -23.94
N PHE A 140 -1.29 5.15 -24.54
CA PHE A 140 0.17 5.14 -24.50
C PHE A 140 0.71 5.28 -23.09
N PHE A 141 0.10 6.11 -22.24
CA PHE A 141 0.51 6.29 -20.84
C PHE A 141 0.23 5.07 -19.94
N LEU A 142 -0.52 4.06 -20.41
CA LEU A 142 -0.63 2.78 -19.71
C LEU A 142 0.63 1.91 -19.84
N LEU A 143 1.40 2.06 -20.91
CA LEU A 143 2.60 1.25 -21.16
C LEU A 143 3.73 1.56 -20.16
N PRO A 144 4.09 2.83 -19.88
CA PRO A 144 5.04 3.15 -18.83
C PRO A 144 4.64 2.61 -17.45
N LYS A 145 3.33 2.52 -17.15
CA LYS A 145 2.84 1.90 -15.90
C LYS A 145 3.26 0.43 -15.82
N VAL A 146 3.01 -0.34 -16.88
CA VAL A 146 3.43 -1.74 -16.98
C VAL A 146 4.94 -1.85 -16.84
N LEU A 147 5.70 -1.02 -17.56
CA LEU A 147 7.17 -1.09 -17.54
C LEU A 147 7.74 -0.83 -16.15
N ILE A 148 7.24 0.18 -15.44
CA ILE A 148 7.68 0.50 -14.07
C ILE A 148 7.29 -0.63 -13.12
N MET A 149 6.04 -1.11 -13.18
CA MET A 149 5.55 -2.21 -12.34
C MET A 149 6.37 -3.49 -12.52
N MET A 150 6.60 -3.87 -13.77
CA MET A 150 7.40 -5.05 -14.13
C MET A 150 8.88 -4.86 -13.76
N GLY A 151 9.42 -3.65 -13.92
CA GLY A 151 10.78 -3.29 -13.54
C GLY A 151 11.01 -3.45 -12.04
N VAL A 152 10.11 -2.92 -11.20
CA VAL A 152 10.16 -3.06 -9.74
C VAL A 152 10.09 -4.53 -9.31
N SER A 153 9.17 -5.30 -9.89
CA SER A 153 9.07 -6.75 -9.59
C SER A 153 10.34 -7.51 -9.99
N THR A 154 10.92 -7.17 -11.14
CA THR A 154 12.12 -7.84 -11.66
C THR A 154 13.32 -7.52 -10.77
N LEU A 155 13.50 -6.25 -10.39
CA LEU A 155 14.54 -5.84 -9.47
C LEU A 155 14.39 -6.52 -8.10
N GLY A 156 13.17 -6.55 -7.56
CA GLY A 156 12.87 -7.28 -6.33
C GLY A 156 13.22 -8.76 -6.44
N GLY A 157 12.90 -9.39 -7.57
CA GLY A 157 13.21 -10.79 -7.85
C GLY A 157 14.70 -11.08 -7.92
N ILE A 158 15.47 -10.20 -8.57
CA ILE A 158 16.93 -10.28 -8.66
C ILE A 158 17.54 -10.20 -7.25
N ILE A 159 17.09 -9.24 -6.44
CA ILE A 159 17.53 -9.09 -5.05
C ILE A 159 17.21 -10.36 -4.26
N CYS A 160 16.00 -10.92 -4.39
CA CYS A 160 15.65 -12.17 -3.72
C CYS A 160 16.53 -13.35 -4.14
N ARG A 161 16.80 -13.54 -5.43
CA ARG A 161 17.68 -14.62 -5.91
C ARG A 161 19.14 -14.44 -5.52
N PHE A 162 19.57 -13.21 -5.31
CA PHE A 162 20.93 -12.94 -4.82
C PHE A 162 21.12 -13.41 -3.37
N PHE A 163 20.07 -13.35 -2.54
CA PHE A 163 20.14 -13.70 -1.12
C PHE A 163 19.51 -15.05 -0.75
N CYS A 164 18.76 -15.70 -1.65
CA CYS A 164 18.03 -16.91 -1.35
C CYS A 164 18.28 -18.03 -2.36
N ILE A 165 18.27 -19.26 -1.85
CA ILE A 165 18.39 -20.48 -2.67
C ILE A 165 17.03 -20.71 -3.36
N VAL A 166 17.05 -21.41 -4.48
CA VAL A 166 15.87 -21.67 -5.32
C VAL A 166 15.73 -23.19 -5.52
N ASP A 167 14.49 -23.70 -5.54
CA ASP A 167 14.19 -25.10 -5.84
C ASP A 167 14.24 -25.42 -7.35
N ASP A 168 14.08 -26.69 -7.72
CA ASP A 168 14.08 -27.14 -9.12
C ASP A 168 12.95 -26.51 -9.96
N ALA A 169 11.85 -26.12 -9.32
CA ALA A 169 10.72 -25.45 -9.96
C ALA A 169 10.92 -23.93 -10.10
N GLY A 170 11.94 -23.35 -9.47
CA GLY A 170 12.25 -21.92 -9.54
C GLY A 170 11.75 -21.08 -8.36
N TYR A 171 11.16 -21.68 -7.33
CA TYR A 171 10.68 -21.03 -6.11
C TYR A 171 11.78 -20.81 -5.09
N VAL A 172 11.74 -19.67 -4.40
CA VAL A 172 12.71 -19.35 -3.34
C VAL A 172 12.53 -20.26 -2.12
N ILE A 173 13.62 -20.76 -1.58
CA ILE A 173 13.68 -21.44 -0.29
C ILE A 173 14.32 -20.46 0.69
N THR A 174 13.57 -20.00 1.69
CA THR A 174 14.11 -19.16 2.76
C THR A 174 14.03 -19.88 4.10
N GLU A 175 15.15 -19.92 4.82
CA GLU A 175 15.16 -20.32 6.21
C GLU A 175 14.70 -19.17 7.12
N ARG A 176 14.08 -19.51 8.26
CA ARG A 176 13.63 -18.52 9.26
C ARG A 176 14.76 -17.66 9.85
N SER A 177 15.99 -18.16 9.76
CA SER A 177 17.25 -17.52 10.17
C SER A 177 17.82 -16.55 9.13
N SER A 178 17.29 -16.51 7.91
CA SER A 178 17.79 -15.64 6.84
C SER A 178 17.73 -14.17 7.25
N VAL A 179 18.85 -13.46 7.06
CA VAL A 179 18.95 -12.01 7.27
C VAL A 179 18.05 -11.27 6.30
N PHE A 180 17.94 -11.77 5.07
CA PHE A 180 17.07 -11.21 4.05
C PHE A 180 15.68 -11.84 4.14
N LYS A 181 14.65 -10.99 4.19
CA LYS A 181 13.25 -11.40 4.16
C LYS A 181 12.61 -10.92 2.87
N VAL A 182 11.96 -11.84 2.16
CA VAL A 182 11.13 -11.56 0.95
C VAL A 182 10.06 -10.50 1.25
N ASN A 183 9.71 -10.32 2.52
CA ASN A 183 8.80 -9.31 3.00
C ASN A 183 9.17 -7.89 2.55
N TYR A 184 10.45 -7.57 2.44
CA TYR A 184 10.94 -6.25 2.04
C TYR A 184 10.68 -5.95 0.57
N THR A 185 11.02 -6.87 -0.33
CA THR A 185 10.78 -6.73 -1.78
C THR A 185 9.29 -6.70 -2.10
N ARG A 186 8.47 -7.46 -1.36
CA ARG A 186 7.01 -7.40 -1.49
C ARG A 186 6.44 -6.01 -1.19
N LYS A 187 6.97 -5.32 -0.17
CA LYS A 187 6.50 -3.96 0.18
C LYS A 187 6.85 -2.94 -0.90
N LEU A 188 8.01 -3.07 -1.57
CA LEU A 188 8.35 -2.24 -2.72
C LEU A 188 7.39 -2.43 -3.89
N GLN A 189 6.98 -3.67 -4.15
CA GLN A 189 5.96 -3.94 -5.17
C GLN A 189 4.60 -3.31 -4.81
N LEU A 190 4.19 -3.41 -3.54
CA LEU A 190 2.93 -2.81 -3.07
C LEU A 190 2.97 -1.29 -3.20
N LEU A 191 4.07 -0.64 -2.84
CA LEU A 191 4.26 0.79 -3.05
C LEU A 191 4.10 1.17 -4.53
N ALA A 192 4.75 0.43 -5.44
CA ALA A 192 4.62 0.67 -6.87
C ALA A 192 3.18 0.48 -7.35
N ALA A 193 2.49 -0.57 -6.89
CA ALA A 193 1.12 -0.88 -7.28
C ALA A 193 0.14 0.27 -6.99
N TYR A 194 0.30 0.97 -5.87
CA TYR A 194 -0.57 2.08 -5.48
C TYR A 194 -0.11 3.44 -6.02
N LEU A 195 1.20 3.65 -6.16
CA LEU A 195 1.75 4.96 -6.53
C LEU A 195 1.80 5.18 -8.05
N VAL A 196 2.16 4.16 -8.82
CA VAL A 196 2.35 4.26 -10.28
C VAL A 196 1.07 4.70 -11.02
N PRO A 197 -0.12 4.15 -10.72
CA PRO A 197 -1.35 4.58 -11.39
C PRO A 197 -1.69 6.07 -11.19
N LEU A 198 -1.29 6.65 -10.05
CA LEU A 198 -1.52 8.04 -9.71
C LEU A 198 -0.49 8.99 -10.32
N LEU A 199 0.80 8.61 -10.33
CA LEU A 199 1.89 9.46 -10.82
C LEU A 199 2.01 9.45 -12.34
N VAL A 200 1.82 8.29 -12.97
CA VAL A 200 2.07 8.12 -14.40
C VAL A 200 0.77 8.41 -15.16
N LYS A 201 0.55 9.68 -15.48
CA LYS A 201 -0.64 10.13 -16.22
C LYS A 201 -0.23 11.19 -17.23
N PRO A 202 -0.95 11.32 -18.35
CA PRO A 202 -0.70 12.40 -19.30
C PRO A 202 -0.97 13.76 -18.64
N ASP A 203 -0.27 14.78 -19.11
CA ASP A 203 -0.48 16.16 -18.65
C ASP A 203 -1.92 16.60 -18.90
N VAL A 204 -2.41 17.51 -18.07
CA VAL A 204 -3.80 18.02 -18.15
C VAL A 204 -4.09 18.62 -19.53
N GLU A 205 -3.10 19.30 -20.11
CA GLU A 205 -3.19 19.87 -21.47
C GLU A 205 -3.31 18.79 -22.56
N ALA A 206 -2.58 17.68 -22.40
CA ALA A 206 -2.59 16.58 -23.35
C ALA A 206 -3.86 15.73 -23.24
N CYS A 207 -4.44 15.63 -22.04
CA CYS A 207 -5.71 14.94 -21.84
C CYS A 207 -6.45 15.43 -20.57
N PRO A 208 -7.41 16.36 -20.70
CA PRO A 208 -8.19 16.85 -19.57
C PRO A 208 -8.98 15.75 -18.87
N VAL A 209 -9.50 14.79 -19.63
CA VAL A 209 -10.37 13.70 -19.15
C VAL A 209 -9.58 12.58 -18.45
N CYS A 210 -8.25 12.53 -18.61
CA CYS A 210 -7.39 11.46 -18.09
C CYS A 210 -7.08 11.56 -16.58
N ASN A 211 -7.61 12.57 -15.90
CA ASN A 211 -7.47 12.77 -14.46
C ASN A 211 -8.69 12.26 -13.66
N GLY A 212 -9.64 11.59 -14.31
CA GLY A 212 -10.85 11.08 -13.67
C GLY A 212 -10.67 9.73 -12.96
N PRO A 213 -11.63 9.34 -12.09
CA PRO A 213 -11.65 8.03 -11.45
C PRO A 213 -11.65 6.86 -12.44
N LEU A 214 -12.31 7.00 -13.60
CA LEU A 214 -12.34 5.93 -14.60
C LEU A 214 -10.97 5.71 -15.26
N ALA A 215 -10.23 6.79 -15.53
CA ALA A 215 -8.85 6.70 -16.02
C ALA A 215 -7.92 6.06 -14.98
N LEU A 216 -8.12 6.36 -13.69
CA LEU A 216 -7.42 5.67 -12.60
C LEU A 216 -7.77 4.18 -12.55
N ALA A 217 -9.05 3.82 -12.70
CA ALA A 217 -9.49 2.42 -12.68
C ALA A 217 -8.89 1.59 -13.82
N TRP A 218 -8.68 2.17 -15.00
CA TRP A 218 -7.88 1.54 -16.07
C TRP A 218 -6.40 1.39 -15.71
N GLY A 219 -5.83 2.37 -15.00
CA GLY A 219 -4.50 2.24 -14.42
C GLY A 219 -4.40 1.07 -13.43
N ASP A 220 -5.38 0.95 -12.54
CA ASP A 220 -5.49 -0.13 -11.56
C ASP A 220 -5.67 -1.50 -12.24
N PHE A 221 -6.47 -1.56 -13.31
CA PHE A 221 -6.62 -2.76 -14.13
C PHE A 221 -5.28 -3.21 -14.73
N VAL A 222 -4.49 -2.28 -15.27
CA VAL A 222 -3.17 -2.58 -15.82
C VAL A 222 -2.19 -3.03 -14.73
N THR A 223 -2.23 -2.42 -13.54
CA THR A 223 -1.49 -2.89 -12.37
C THR A 223 -1.86 -4.33 -12.00
N LEU A 224 -3.15 -4.66 -11.97
CA LEU A 224 -3.63 -6.02 -11.70
C LEU A 224 -3.29 -6.99 -12.83
N LEU A 225 -3.22 -6.52 -14.07
CA LEU A 225 -2.77 -7.33 -15.21
C LEU A 225 -1.32 -7.78 -15.03
N CYS A 226 -0.44 -6.95 -14.44
CA CYS A 226 0.92 -7.37 -14.07
C CYS A 226 0.90 -8.53 -13.06
N PHE A 227 0.00 -8.51 -12.07
CA PHE A 227 -0.16 -9.64 -11.15
C PHE A 227 -0.77 -10.88 -11.84
N LEU A 228 -1.64 -10.68 -12.85
CA LEU A 228 -2.22 -11.78 -13.62
C LEU A 228 -1.15 -12.57 -14.38
N LEU A 229 -0.08 -11.91 -14.84
CA LEU A 229 1.07 -12.59 -15.46
C LEU A 229 1.81 -13.53 -14.50
N LEU A 230 1.56 -13.43 -13.19
CA LEU A 230 2.22 -14.26 -12.17
C LEU A 230 1.41 -15.51 -11.78
N ILE A 231 0.27 -15.77 -12.43
CA ILE A 231 -0.49 -17.01 -12.21
C ILE A 231 0.36 -18.23 -12.56
N LYS A 232 0.12 -19.35 -11.87
CA LYS A 232 0.89 -20.60 -11.99
C LYS A 232 1.25 -20.99 -13.43
N PRO A 233 0.32 -21.11 -14.40
CA PRO A 233 0.66 -21.57 -15.75
C PRO A 233 1.58 -20.61 -16.52
N ILE A 234 1.58 -19.30 -16.21
CA ILE A 234 2.43 -18.32 -16.88
C ILE A 234 3.80 -18.26 -16.19
N ARG A 235 3.82 -18.19 -14.85
CA ARG A 235 5.09 -18.08 -14.10
C ARG A 235 5.97 -19.32 -14.20
N GLU A 236 5.40 -20.53 -14.22
CA GLU A 236 6.20 -21.77 -14.31
C GLU A 236 6.79 -21.99 -15.71
N ARG A 237 6.25 -21.32 -16.74
CA ARG A 237 6.75 -21.40 -18.12
C ARG A 237 7.82 -20.35 -18.44
N SER A 238 7.94 -19.31 -17.63
CA SER A 238 8.81 -18.17 -17.91
C SER A 238 9.72 -17.87 -16.73
N THR A 239 11.03 -17.89 -16.97
CA THR A 239 12.04 -17.55 -15.97
C THR A 239 11.87 -16.13 -15.44
N LEU A 240 11.42 -15.19 -16.29
CA LEU A 240 11.19 -13.80 -15.91
C LEU A 240 10.01 -13.66 -14.94
N PHE A 241 8.87 -14.30 -15.22
CA PHE A 241 7.70 -14.22 -14.35
C PHE A 241 7.90 -15.00 -13.05
N MET A 242 8.64 -16.11 -13.08
CA MET A 242 9.05 -16.81 -11.85
C MET A 242 9.97 -15.93 -10.99
N LEU A 243 10.94 -15.25 -11.60
CA LEU A 243 11.82 -14.30 -10.91
C LEU A 243 11.01 -13.19 -10.23
N GLN A 244 10.03 -12.61 -10.92
CA GLN A 244 9.14 -11.60 -10.35
C GLN A 244 8.29 -12.16 -9.20
N PHE A 245 7.73 -13.35 -9.36
CA PHE A 245 6.93 -14.00 -8.33
C PHE A 245 7.72 -14.23 -7.03
N ASN A 246 9.00 -14.60 -7.16
CA ASN A 246 9.90 -14.79 -6.01
C ASN A 246 10.08 -13.53 -5.15
N SER A 247 9.84 -12.33 -5.70
CA SER A 247 9.89 -11.07 -4.95
C SER A 247 8.70 -10.89 -3.99
N LEU A 248 7.62 -11.65 -4.21
CA LEU A 248 6.34 -11.55 -3.52
C LEU A 248 6.04 -12.77 -2.63
N ASP A 249 6.65 -13.90 -2.93
CA ASP A 249 6.34 -15.20 -2.37
C ASP A 249 6.90 -15.39 -0.96
N ARG A 250 6.16 -14.87 0.01
CA ARG A 250 6.47 -15.08 1.42
C ARG A 250 6.20 -16.53 1.82
N PRO A 251 7.10 -17.18 2.58
CA PRO A 251 6.92 -18.57 3.02
C PRO A 251 5.59 -18.80 3.74
N GLU A 252 5.19 -17.83 4.56
CA GLU A 252 3.94 -17.84 5.31
C GLU A 252 2.67 -17.91 4.46
N ASP A 253 2.70 -17.31 3.28
CA ASP A 253 1.51 -17.12 2.45
C ASP A 253 1.28 -18.31 1.51
N ARG A 254 2.22 -19.25 1.43
CA ARG A 254 2.18 -20.42 0.54
C ARG A 254 1.08 -21.44 0.93
N PRO A 255 0.39 -22.06 -0.03
CA PRO A 255 0.47 -21.89 -1.49
C PRO A 255 -0.47 -20.78 -2.01
N HIS A 256 -0.96 -19.90 -1.13
CA HIS A 256 -2.00 -18.91 -1.40
C HIS A 256 -1.46 -17.49 -1.56
N THR A 257 -0.18 -17.32 -1.90
CA THR A 257 0.50 -16.02 -2.03
C THR A 257 -0.29 -15.02 -2.88
N LEU A 258 -0.70 -15.40 -4.10
CA LEU A 258 -1.50 -14.52 -4.97
C LEU A 258 -2.86 -14.16 -4.38
N LYS A 259 -3.51 -15.09 -3.69
CA LYS A 259 -4.80 -14.84 -3.03
C LYS A 259 -4.63 -13.78 -1.95
N TRP A 260 -3.63 -13.93 -1.09
CA TRP A 260 -3.40 -13.01 0.01
C TRP A 260 -2.94 -11.63 -0.46
N ILE A 261 -2.02 -11.56 -1.42
CA ILE A 261 -1.53 -10.28 -1.93
C ILE A 261 -2.58 -9.57 -2.78
N VAL A 262 -3.27 -10.25 -3.69
CA VAL A 262 -4.23 -9.62 -4.60
C VAL A 262 -5.57 -9.42 -3.91
N ALA A 263 -6.23 -10.50 -3.48
CA ALA A 263 -7.58 -10.39 -2.92
C ALA A 263 -7.62 -9.84 -1.48
N GLY A 264 -6.56 -10.07 -0.69
CA GLY A 264 -6.48 -9.55 0.68
C GLY A 264 -6.00 -8.10 0.76
N ASN A 265 -5.10 -7.70 -0.14
CA ASN A 265 -4.37 -6.43 -0.01
C ASN A 265 -4.58 -5.49 -1.20
N VAL A 266 -4.02 -5.82 -2.38
CA VAL A 266 -3.94 -4.94 -3.55
C VAL A 266 -5.33 -4.56 -4.07
N PHE A 267 -6.19 -5.54 -4.36
CA PHE A 267 -7.50 -5.25 -4.95
C PHE A 267 -8.40 -4.43 -4.01
N PRO A 268 -8.59 -4.79 -2.73
CA PRO A 268 -9.33 -3.93 -1.79
C PRO A 268 -8.66 -2.57 -1.59
N GLY A 269 -7.32 -2.50 -1.56
CA GLY A 269 -6.58 -1.25 -1.42
C GLY A 269 -6.82 -0.30 -2.60
N LEU A 270 -6.73 -0.81 -3.83
CA LEU A 270 -7.02 -0.04 -5.05
C LEU A 270 -8.49 0.41 -5.08
N PHE A 271 -9.43 -0.43 -4.64
CA PHE A 271 -10.83 -0.04 -4.55
C PHE A 271 -11.05 1.12 -3.55
N VAL A 272 -10.45 1.04 -2.37
CA VAL A 272 -10.51 2.11 -1.36
C VAL A 272 -9.84 3.39 -1.90
N LEU A 273 -8.70 3.26 -2.56
CA LEU A 273 -7.99 4.37 -3.19
C LEU A 273 -8.85 5.06 -4.25
N LEU A 274 -9.48 4.27 -5.14
CA LEU A 274 -10.39 4.77 -6.17
C LEU A 274 -11.59 5.50 -5.56
N PHE A 275 -12.17 4.96 -4.49
CA PHE A 275 -13.27 5.57 -3.76
C PHE A 275 -12.90 6.93 -3.16
N PHE A 276 -11.77 7.01 -2.44
CA PHE A 276 -11.31 8.29 -1.87
C PHE A 276 -10.84 9.27 -2.94
N ARG A 277 -10.26 8.80 -4.04
CA ARG A 277 -9.93 9.65 -5.19
C ARG A 277 -11.18 10.27 -5.80
N TRP A 278 -12.27 9.51 -5.91
CA TRP A 278 -13.56 10.01 -6.38
C TRP A 278 -14.19 10.99 -5.38
N LEU A 279 -14.08 10.74 -4.06
CA LEU A 279 -14.55 11.69 -3.04
C LEU A 279 -13.77 13.00 -3.08
N PHE A 280 -12.44 12.96 -3.07
CA PHE A 280 -11.59 14.15 -3.11
C PHE A 280 -11.62 14.87 -4.46
N ALA A 281 -12.02 14.20 -5.56
CA ALA A 281 -12.27 14.88 -6.82
C ALA A 281 -13.47 15.86 -6.76
N ARG A 282 -14.32 15.74 -5.73
CA ARG A 282 -15.45 16.64 -5.50
C ARG A 282 -15.09 17.82 -4.60
N THR A 283 -13.87 17.82 -4.04
CA THR A 283 -13.30 18.93 -3.29
C THR A 283 -12.18 19.56 -4.12
N THR A 284 -11.60 20.70 -3.70
CA THR A 284 -10.45 21.28 -4.42
C THR A 284 -9.13 20.57 -4.10
N GLN A 285 -9.16 19.58 -3.20
CA GLN A 285 -7.99 18.98 -2.56
C GLN A 285 -7.76 17.53 -3.01
N SER A 286 -7.78 17.29 -4.33
CA SER A 286 -7.67 15.94 -4.88
C SER A 286 -6.35 15.23 -4.55
N ASP A 287 -5.30 16.00 -4.32
CA ASP A 287 -3.93 15.51 -4.18
C ASP A 287 -3.63 14.98 -2.76
N LEU A 288 -4.52 15.23 -1.80
CA LEU A 288 -4.47 14.58 -0.48
C LEU A 288 -4.64 13.06 -0.55
N VAL A 289 -5.06 12.51 -1.70
CA VAL A 289 -5.05 11.07 -1.97
C VAL A 289 -3.65 10.45 -1.82
N PHE A 290 -2.58 11.21 -2.07
CA PHE A 290 -1.21 10.73 -1.92
C PHE A 290 -0.85 10.43 -0.46
N VAL A 291 -1.44 11.14 0.51
CA VAL A 291 -1.25 10.86 1.94
C VAL A 291 -1.67 9.42 2.27
N LEU A 292 -2.78 8.93 1.69
CA LEU A 292 -3.26 7.56 1.89
C LEU A 292 -2.21 6.55 1.42
N VAL A 293 -1.63 6.80 0.24
CA VAL A 293 -0.62 5.92 -0.35
C VAL A 293 0.67 5.95 0.44
N PHE A 294 1.15 7.11 0.87
CA PHE A 294 2.42 7.24 1.59
C PHE A 294 2.35 6.69 3.01
N VAL A 295 1.31 7.02 3.78
CA VAL A 295 1.13 6.47 5.13
C VAL A 295 1.00 4.94 5.08
N THR A 296 0.25 4.42 4.12
CA THR A 296 0.07 2.97 3.99
C THR A 296 1.31 2.28 3.45
N SER A 297 1.88 2.76 2.36
CA SER A 297 2.95 2.04 1.65
C SER A 297 4.32 2.26 2.27
N ILE A 298 4.60 3.46 2.77
CA ILE A 298 5.88 3.79 3.40
C ILE A 298 5.79 3.57 4.92
N GLY A 299 4.75 4.07 5.58
CA GLY A 299 4.56 3.89 7.02
C GLY A 299 4.48 2.42 7.42
N ASP A 300 3.46 1.69 6.95
CA ASP A 300 3.33 0.24 7.21
C ASP A 300 4.40 -0.59 6.47
N GLY A 301 4.90 -0.12 5.33
CA GLY A 301 6.02 -0.76 4.64
C GLY A 301 7.31 -0.81 5.46
N LEU A 302 7.63 0.26 6.19
CA LEU A 302 8.82 0.38 7.03
C LEU A 302 8.61 -0.11 8.47
N ALA A 303 7.36 -0.19 8.94
CA ALA A 303 7.02 -0.64 10.29
C ALA A 303 7.60 -2.04 10.61
N GLU A 304 7.49 -2.97 9.66
CA GLU A 304 8.04 -4.33 9.81
C GLU A 304 9.59 -4.33 9.87
N PRO A 305 10.34 -3.77 8.90
CA PRO A 305 11.81 -3.63 8.98
C PRO A 305 12.30 -2.97 10.28
N ILE A 306 11.69 -1.84 10.67
CA ILE A 306 12.05 -1.11 11.90
C ILE A 306 11.74 -1.96 13.13
N GLY A 307 10.60 -2.65 13.13
CA GLY A 307 10.21 -3.56 14.19
C GLY A 307 11.15 -4.77 14.33
N ILE A 308 11.76 -5.24 13.24
CA ILE A 308 12.75 -6.32 13.27
C ILE A 308 14.12 -5.80 13.74
N ALA A 309 14.59 -4.68 13.18
CA ALA A 309 15.92 -4.14 13.46
C ALA A 309 16.03 -3.47 14.83
N PHE A 310 15.00 -2.73 15.24
CA PHE A 310 15.03 -1.89 16.45
C PHE A 310 13.99 -2.27 17.49
N GLY A 311 13.03 -3.15 17.16
CA GLY A 311 11.89 -3.47 18.00
C GLY A 311 12.25 -4.26 19.24
N LYS A 312 12.42 -3.56 20.37
CA LYS A 312 12.69 -4.17 21.68
C LYS A 312 11.43 -4.30 22.52
N HIS A 313 10.41 -3.47 22.26
CA HIS A 313 9.15 -3.46 22.98
C HIS A 313 8.08 -4.17 22.15
N LYS A 314 7.91 -5.46 22.40
CA LYS A 314 6.90 -6.29 21.70
C LYS A 314 5.58 -6.28 22.44
N TYR A 315 4.50 -6.21 21.69
CA TYR A 315 3.14 -6.36 22.19
C TYR A 315 2.37 -7.34 21.30
N SER A 316 1.33 -7.96 21.87
CA SER A 316 0.50 -8.90 21.12
C SER A 316 -0.88 -8.33 20.89
N THR A 317 -1.34 -8.35 19.63
CA THR A 317 -2.71 -7.94 19.28
C THR A 317 -3.49 -9.08 18.65
N SER A 318 -4.78 -9.14 18.98
CA SER A 318 -5.75 -9.90 18.21
C SER A 318 -6.22 -9.08 17.02
N THR A 319 -6.30 -9.71 15.86
CA THR A 319 -6.99 -9.14 14.70
C THR A 319 -8.47 -8.88 15.03
N CYS A 320 -9.03 -7.77 14.54
CA CYS A 320 -10.43 -7.34 14.77
C CYS A 320 -11.49 -8.46 14.55
N CYS A 321 -11.22 -9.45 13.69
CA CYS A 321 -12.14 -10.55 13.37
C CYS A 321 -11.55 -11.95 13.62
N SER A 322 -10.46 -12.09 14.38
CA SER A 322 -9.82 -13.39 14.61
C SER A 322 -9.25 -13.52 16.01
N LYS A 323 -9.40 -14.71 16.61
CA LYS A 323 -8.79 -15.05 17.91
C LYS A 323 -7.25 -15.21 17.83
N ARG A 324 -6.67 -15.12 16.63
CA ARG A 324 -5.23 -15.24 16.41
C ARG A 324 -4.50 -14.02 16.96
N LYS A 325 -3.44 -14.29 17.72
CA LYS A 325 -2.56 -13.30 18.31
C LYS A 325 -1.33 -13.10 17.42
N TYR A 326 -1.10 -11.87 17.00
CA TYR A 326 0.09 -11.45 16.27
C TYR A 326 1.02 -10.68 17.21
N THR A 327 2.32 -10.72 16.93
CA THR A 327 3.33 -9.98 17.70
C THR A 327 3.81 -8.80 16.88
N ARG A 328 3.57 -7.58 17.39
CA ARG A 328 4.04 -6.32 16.80
C ARG A 328 5.03 -5.64 17.76
N SER A 329 5.65 -4.54 17.33
CA SER A 329 6.55 -3.73 18.18
C SER A 329 6.11 -2.29 18.23
N PHE A 330 6.25 -1.66 19.40
CA PHE A 330 6.01 -0.22 19.55
C PHE A 330 6.90 0.61 18.62
N GLU A 331 8.14 0.17 18.37
CA GLU A 331 9.03 0.82 17.41
C GLU A 331 8.50 0.77 15.96
N GLY A 332 7.82 -0.31 15.59
CA GLY A 332 7.19 -0.45 14.27
C GLY A 332 5.96 0.46 14.15
N SER A 333 5.06 0.41 15.12
CA SER A 333 3.87 1.28 15.14
C SER A 333 4.23 2.76 15.31
N ALA A 334 5.35 3.08 15.95
CA ALA A 334 5.88 4.43 16.00
C ALA A 334 6.30 4.95 14.61
N CYS A 335 6.79 4.09 13.72
CA CYS A 335 7.06 4.47 12.34
C CYS A 335 5.77 4.87 11.60
N VAL A 336 4.70 4.08 11.78
CA VAL A 336 3.38 4.39 11.21
C VAL A 336 2.82 5.69 11.78
N PHE A 337 2.91 5.87 13.11
CA PHE A 337 2.54 7.11 13.78
C PHE A 337 3.26 8.33 13.19
N LEU A 338 4.59 8.27 13.08
CA LEU A 338 5.38 9.36 12.51
C LEU A 338 5.03 9.62 11.04
N SER A 339 4.74 8.58 10.26
CA SER A 339 4.30 8.75 8.87
C SER A 339 3.00 9.55 8.75
N GLY A 340 2.07 9.38 9.71
CA GLY A 340 0.83 10.16 9.80
C GLY A 340 1.04 11.63 10.20
N ILE A 341 2.26 12.03 10.58
CA ILE A 341 2.63 13.44 10.85
C ILE A 341 3.42 13.99 9.66
N VAL A 342 4.43 13.23 9.21
CA VAL A 342 5.38 13.66 8.18
C VAL A 342 4.70 13.88 6.84
N PHE A 343 3.85 12.96 6.37
CA PHE A 343 3.28 13.07 5.03
C PHE A 343 2.26 14.20 4.89
N PRO A 344 1.34 14.45 5.85
CA PRO A 344 0.55 15.67 5.84
C PRO A 344 1.41 16.94 5.87
N ALA A 345 2.50 16.96 6.65
CA ALA A 345 3.41 18.11 6.70
C ALA A 345 4.15 18.34 5.37
N LEU A 346 4.51 17.28 4.64
CA LEU A 346 5.12 17.39 3.31
C LEU A 346 4.12 17.88 2.25
N GLN A 347 2.82 17.57 2.43
CA GLN A 347 1.72 18.00 1.57
C GLN A 347 0.96 19.21 2.13
N TYR A 348 1.61 20.06 2.94
CA TYR A 348 0.95 21.17 3.61
C TYR A 348 0.21 22.11 2.64
N ALA A 349 0.75 22.31 1.43
CA ALA A 349 0.17 23.18 0.41
C ALA A 349 -1.12 22.64 -0.22
N ASP A 350 -1.40 21.34 -0.08
CA ASP A 350 -2.62 20.72 -0.62
C ASP A 350 -3.83 20.88 0.33
N PHE A 351 -3.62 21.44 1.52
CA PHE A 351 -4.68 21.78 2.46
C PHE A 351 -5.25 23.17 2.15
N GLU A 352 -6.58 23.33 2.18
CA GLU A 352 -7.25 24.62 1.93
C GLU A 352 -7.04 25.59 3.11
N THR A 353 -6.93 25.05 4.34
CA THR A 353 -6.72 25.86 5.54
C THR A 353 -5.62 25.28 6.44
N PRO A 354 -4.89 26.14 7.19
CA PRO A 354 -3.90 25.66 8.17
C PRO A 354 -4.53 24.76 9.24
N MET A 355 -5.80 25.01 9.58
CA MET A 355 -6.52 24.24 10.60
C MET A 355 -6.71 22.78 10.18
N GLN A 356 -7.08 22.54 8.92
CA GLN A 356 -7.18 21.18 8.38
C GLN A 356 -5.85 20.43 8.50
N LEU A 357 -4.73 21.08 8.18
CA LEU A 357 -3.40 20.50 8.32
C LEU A 357 -3.07 20.14 9.77
N TRP A 358 -3.20 21.11 10.69
CA TRP A 358 -2.80 20.89 12.08
C TRP A 358 -3.67 19.83 12.77
N LEU A 359 -4.98 19.84 12.53
CA LEU A 359 -5.86 18.79 13.02
C LEU A 359 -5.50 17.43 12.43
N THR A 360 -5.15 17.37 11.15
CA THR A 360 -4.69 16.14 10.51
C THR A 360 -3.42 15.63 11.19
N MET A 361 -2.41 16.48 11.38
CA MET A 361 -1.15 16.11 12.03
C MET A 361 -1.30 15.69 13.50
N ILE A 362 -2.37 16.10 14.17
CA ILE A 362 -2.66 15.71 15.56
C ILE A 362 -3.48 14.42 15.61
N ILE A 363 -4.51 14.26 14.77
CA ILE A 363 -5.49 13.18 14.85
C ILE A 363 -5.04 11.95 14.06
N LEU A 364 -4.59 12.15 12.82
CA LEU A 364 -4.26 11.06 11.90
C LEU A 364 -3.26 10.06 12.48
N PRO A 365 -2.14 10.46 13.11
CA PRO A 365 -1.11 9.54 13.63
C PRO A 365 -1.66 8.48 14.58
N PHE A 366 -2.58 8.86 15.47
CA PHE A 366 -3.18 7.93 16.43
C PHE A 366 -4.13 6.95 15.74
N VAL A 367 -4.94 7.45 14.81
CA VAL A 367 -5.89 6.63 14.06
C VAL A 367 -5.16 5.60 13.20
N VAL A 368 -4.11 6.00 12.48
CA VAL A 368 -3.38 5.07 11.58
C VAL A 368 -2.53 4.07 12.35
N ALA A 369 -1.92 4.46 13.47
CA ALA A 369 -1.21 3.53 14.34
C ALA A 369 -2.16 2.51 14.99
N TYR A 370 -3.37 2.95 15.37
CA TYR A 370 -4.40 2.04 15.87
C TYR A 370 -4.95 1.11 14.79
N ALA A 371 -5.20 1.64 13.59
CA ALA A 371 -5.65 0.87 12.43
C ALA A 371 -4.61 -0.21 12.06
N GLU A 372 -3.32 0.13 12.06
CA GLU A 372 -2.24 -0.84 11.89
C GLU A 372 -2.31 -1.93 12.96
N ALA A 373 -2.35 -1.56 14.24
CA ALA A 373 -2.36 -2.54 15.33
C ALA A 373 -3.54 -3.54 15.28
N THR A 374 -4.68 -3.12 14.74
CA THR A 374 -5.95 -3.87 14.73
C THR A 374 -6.30 -4.55 13.40
N ALA A 375 -5.60 -4.19 12.32
CA ALA A 375 -5.89 -4.67 10.98
C ALA A 375 -5.91 -6.21 10.88
N PRO A 376 -6.86 -6.78 10.10
CA PRO A 376 -6.86 -8.21 9.82
C PRO A 376 -5.67 -8.66 9.01
N HIS A 377 -5.26 -9.93 9.23
CA HIS A 377 -4.18 -10.56 8.49
C HIS A 377 -4.30 -10.27 6.99
N THR A 378 -3.22 -9.77 6.39
CA THR A 378 -3.08 -9.40 4.97
C THR A 378 -3.94 -8.23 4.47
N MET A 379 -4.83 -7.65 5.29
CA MET A 379 -5.70 -6.53 4.95
C MET A 379 -5.20 -5.19 5.51
N ASP A 380 -3.92 -5.07 5.84
CA ASP A 380 -3.36 -3.84 6.42
C ASP A 380 -3.60 -2.63 5.50
N ALA A 381 -3.28 -2.76 4.20
CA ALA A 381 -3.39 -1.64 3.26
C ALA A 381 -4.81 -1.05 3.11
N PRO A 382 -5.85 -1.84 2.79
CA PRO A 382 -7.20 -1.28 2.68
C PRO A 382 -7.70 -0.67 4.00
N VAL A 383 -7.34 -1.24 5.15
CA VAL A 383 -7.74 -0.70 6.46
C VAL A 383 -7.03 0.62 6.75
N LEU A 384 -5.72 0.71 6.51
CA LEU A 384 -4.96 1.95 6.71
C LEU A 384 -5.40 3.05 5.73
N MET A 385 -5.60 2.72 4.46
CA MET A 385 -6.09 3.67 3.46
C MET A 385 -7.49 4.16 3.82
N ALA A 386 -8.39 3.27 4.27
CA ALA A 386 -9.73 3.66 4.67
C ALA A 386 -9.71 4.56 5.91
N ALA A 387 -8.92 4.21 6.92
CA ALA A 387 -8.78 5.02 8.13
C ALA A 387 -8.20 6.41 7.82
N THR A 388 -7.16 6.47 6.98
CA THR A 388 -6.53 7.73 6.55
C THR A 388 -7.50 8.59 5.75
N GLY A 389 -8.15 7.98 4.75
CA GLY A 389 -9.13 8.67 3.92
C GLY A 389 -10.32 9.20 4.71
N LEU A 390 -10.86 8.42 5.67
CA LEU A 390 -11.96 8.85 6.52
C LEU A 390 -11.58 10.05 7.39
N VAL A 391 -10.40 10.06 7.99
CA VAL A 391 -9.92 11.18 8.81
C VAL A 391 -9.78 12.44 7.95
N LEU A 392 -9.09 12.34 6.82
CA LEU A 392 -8.90 13.47 5.91
C LEU A 392 -10.24 13.99 5.39
N TYR A 393 -11.10 13.12 4.88
CA TYR A 393 -12.42 13.50 4.39
C TYR A 393 -13.25 14.21 5.45
N THR A 394 -13.25 13.71 6.69
CA THR A 394 -13.98 14.30 7.82
C THR A 394 -13.45 15.69 8.16
N ILE A 395 -12.12 15.87 8.20
CA ILE A 395 -11.50 17.15 8.51
C ILE A 395 -11.83 18.19 7.43
N ILE A 396 -11.67 17.81 6.15
CA ILE A 396 -11.96 18.68 4.99
C ILE A 396 -13.42 19.17 4.97
N HIS A 397 -14.38 18.36 5.43
CA HIS A 397 -15.80 18.73 5.38
C HIS A 397 -16.29 19.49 6.61
N ILE A 398 -15.56 19.42 7.72
CA ILE A 398 -15.94 20.09 8.97
C ILE A 398 -15.23 21.45 9.11
N PHE A 399 -13.99 21.57 8.63
CA PHE A 399 -13.10 22.73 8.75
C PHE A 399 -12.57 23.12 7.38
#